data_AF-A0A329TE54-F1
#
_entry.id   AF-A0A329TE54-F1
#
_cell.length_a   1.000
_cell.length_b   1.000
_cell.length_c   1.000
_cell.angle_alpha   90.00
_cell.angle_beta   90.00
_cell.angle_gamma   90.00
#
_symmetry.space_group_name_H-M   'P 1'
#
loop_
_entity.id
_entity.type
_entity.pdbx_description
1 polymer ?
#
loop_
_entity_poly.entity_id
_entity_poly.type
_entity_poly.pdbx_seq_one_letter_code
_entity_poly.pdbx_strand_id
1 'polypeptide(L)'
;MTRALKGSGFLGLAVMMAVGLHQFVIVAGGNVVPPWMIGGHAHLGVLSILAIVMGFAVPALGVTGNVRTAVTGLFVAGQWGIPGIVWLGEGFGLTFLMPTGFLWGGALIVSMLIMFYYSVTGPADAAGGGSASFAPGDD
;
A
#
# COMPACT_ATOMS: atom_id res chain seq x y z
N MET A 1 0.54 -0.37 15.51
CA MET A 1 0.98 -0.70 14.14
C MET A 1 0.15 -0.11 13.01
N THR A 2 -1.12 0.24 13.18
CA THR A 2 -1.89 0.87 12.08
C THR A 2 -1.41 2.26 11.65
N ARG A 3 -0.70 2.96 12.52
CA ARG A 3 0.06 4.17 12.15
C ARG A 3 1.17 3.87 11.13
N ALA A 4 1.78 2.69 11.16
CA ALA A 4 2.83 2.31 10.22
C ALA A 4 2.28 2.07 8.81
N LEU A 5 1.12 1.40 8.68
CA LEU A 5 0.42 1.24 7.40
C LEU A 5 0.00 2.58 6.80
N LYS A 6 -0.66 3.43 7.60
CA LYS A 6 -1.07 4.77 7.16
C LYS A 6 0.15 5.63 6.79
N GLY A 7 1.18 5.63 7.63
CA GLY A 7 2.42 6.36 7.39
C GLY A 7 3.15 5.89 6.14
N SER A 8 3.27 4.57 5.95
CA SER A 8 3.84 3.96 4.73
C SER A 8 3.04 4.33 3.49
N GLY A 9 1.72 4.35 3.57
CA GLY A 9 0.87 4.78 2.48
C GLY A 9 1.03 6.27 2.15
N PHE A 10 0.99 7.17 3.13
CA PHE A 10 1.23 8.59 2.87
C PHE A 10 2.64 8.86 2.34
N LEU A 11 3.66 8.18 2.86
CA LEU A 11 5.02 8.28 2.35
C LEU A 11 5.10 7.79 0.91
N GLY A 12 4.49 6.64 0.59
CA GLY A 12 4.46 6.10 -0.76
C GLY A 12 3.73 7.01 -1.76
N LEU A 13 2.65 7.69 -1.34
CA LEU A 13 1.99 8.73 -2.15
C LEU A 13 2.90 9.95 -2.38
N ALA A 14 3.64 10.38 -1.36
CA ALA A 14 4.59 11.48 -1.51
C ALA A 14 5.71 11.10 -2.50
N VAL A 15 6.25 9.89 -2.40
CA VAL A 15 7.26 9.38 -3.35
C VAL A 15 6.67 9.26 -4.76
N MET A 16 5.44 8.74 -4.90
CA MET A 16 4.73 8.69 -6.18
C MET A 16 4.62 10.09 -6.81
N MET A 17 4.24 11.11 -6.05
CA MET A 17 4.16 12.49 -6.55
C MET A 17 5.53 13.03 -6.98
N ALA A 18 6.59 12.75 -6.22
CA ALA A 18 7.95 13.14 -6.61
C ALA A 18 8.37 12.48 -7.93
N VAL A 19 8.11 11.18 -8.09
CA VAL A 19 8.40 10.46 -9.33
C VAL A 19 7.54 10.99 -10.49
N GLY A 20 6.27 11.28 -10.26
CA GLY A 20 5.38 11.89 -11.26
C GLY A 20 5.84 13.26 -11.75
N LEU A 21 6.29 14.11 -10.83
CA LEU A 21 6.87 15.41 -11.20
C LEU A 21 8.16 15.24 -12.00
N HIS A 22 9.01 14.27 -11.66
CA HIS A 22 10.21 13.99 -12.45
C HIS A 22 9.87 13.49 -13.86
N GLN A 23 8.86 12.61 -13.99
CA GLN A 23 8.34 12.18 -15.30
C GLN A 23 7.83 13.36 -16.12
N PHE A 24 7.09 14.28 -15.49
CA PHE A 24 6.62 15.49 -16.16
C PHE A 24 7.77 16.35 -16.70
N VAL A 25 8.85 16.52 -15.93
CA VAL A 25 10.05 17.25 -16.40
C VAL A 25 10.69 16.58 -17.62
N ILE A 26 10.76 15.25 -17.65
CA ILE A 26 11.29 14.49 -18.81
C ILE A 26 10.45 14.74 -20.06
N VAL A 27 9.12 14.63 -19.92
CA VAL A 27 8.17 14.87 -21.02
C VAL A 27 8.23 16.32 -21.49
N ALA A 28 8.29 17.28 -20.58
CA ALA A 28 8.43 18.70 -20.91
C ALA A 28 9.74 19.01 -21.66
N GLY A 29 10.81 18.24 -21.39
CA GLY A 29 12.06 18.29 -22.14
C GLY A 29 12.02 17.58 -23.51
N GLY A 30 10.87 17.07 -23.95
CA GLY A 30 10.70 16.39 -25.24
C GLY A 30 11.18 14.94 -25.28
N ASN A 31 11.50 14.34 -24.13
CA ASN A 31 11.99 12.97 -24.03
C ASN A 31 10.88 12.00 -23.60
N VAL A 32 11.04 10.73 -23.97
CA VAL A 32 10.13 9.65 -23.55
C VAL A 32 10.51 9.19 -22.14
N VAL A 33 9.50 9.01 -21.27
CA VAL A 33 9.70 8.49 -19.91
C VAL A 33 10.11 7.02 -19.97
N PRO A 34 11.18 6.61 -19.26
CA PRO A 34 11.58 5.21 -19.19
C PRO A 34 10.48 4.29 -18.61
N PRO A 35 10.25 3.08 -19.17
CA PRO A 35 9.19 2.17 -18.71
C PRO A 35 9.27 1.79 -17.22
N TRP A 36 10.48 1.59 -16.69
CA TRP A 36 10.69 1.25 -15.28
C TRP A 36 10.23 2.36 -14.32
N MET A 37 10.33 3.64 -14.72
CA MET A 37 9.78 4.75 -13.94
C MET A 37 8.26 4.72 -13.93
N ILE A 38 7.64 4.43 -15.08
CA ILE A 38 6.17 4.31 -15.21
C ILE A 38 5.67 3.15 -14.35
N GLY A 39 6.32 1.99 -14.46
CA GLY A 39 5.97 0.79 -13.71
C GLY A 39 6.03 1.01 -12.20
N GLY A 40 7.13 1.56 -11.68
CA GLY A 40 7.26 1.81 -10.25
C GLY A 40 6.36 2.93 -9.72
N HIS A 41 6.12 4.00 -10.51
CA HIS A 41 5.12 5.03 -10.17
C HIS A 41 3.73 4.40 -10.00
N ALA A 42 3.28 3.63 -10.99
CA ALA A 42 1.94 3.04 -11.00
C ALA A 42 1.72 2.12 -9.79
N HIS A 43 2.69 1.26 -9.49
CA HIS A 43 2.62 0.38 -8.32
C HIS A 43 2.63 1.17 -7.01
N LEU A 44 3.46 2.21 -6.88
CA LEU A 44 3.44 3.04 -5.67
C LEU A 44 2.09 3.70 -5.47
N GLY A 45 1.45 4.24 -6.51
CA GLY A 45 0.15 4.88 -6.38
C GLY A 45 -0.90 3.94 -5.80
N VAL A 46 -1.13 2.80 -6.45
CA VAL A 46 -2.19 1.88 -6.04
C VAL A 46 -1.89 1.24 -4.68
N LEU A 47 -0.65 0.79 -4.44
CA LEU A 47 -0.29 0.10 -3.20
C LEU A 47 -0.28 1.06 -1.99
N SER A 48 0.02 2.34 -2.21
CA SER A 48 0.02 3.34 -1.14
C SER A 48 -1.40 3.70 -0.69
N ILE A 49 -2.35 3.82 -1.63
CA ILE A 49 -3.77 4.01 -1.29
C ILE A 49 -4.28 2.79 -0.52
N LEU A 50 -3.99 1.59 -1.02
CA LEU A 50 -4.37 0.35 -0.34
C LEU A 50 -3.75 0.26 1.06
N ALA A 51 -2.50 0.70 1.27
CA ALA A 51 -1.88 0.74 2.60
C ALA A 51 -2.64 1.65 3.57
N ILE A 52 -3.12 2.81 3.09
CA ILE A 52 -3.94 3.73 3.90
C ILE A 52 -5.27 3.05 4.27
N VAL A 53 -5.98 2.50 3.27
CA VAL A 53 -7.24 1.77 3.48
C VAL A 53 -7.04 0.61 4.46
N MET A 54 -5.96 -0.15 4.28
CA MET A 54 -5.58 -1.25 5.15
C MET A 54 -5.36 -0.78 6.60
N GLY A 55 -4.74 0.39 6.77
CA GLY A 55 -4.55 1.04 8.06
C GLY A 55 -5.85 1.41 8.78
N PHE A 56 -6.96 1.57 8.05
CA PHE A 56 -8.31 1.73 8.61
C PHE A 56 -9.08 0.41 8.75
N ALA A 57 -8.87 -0.53 7.83
CA ALA A 57 -9.58 -1.81 7.81
C ALA A 57 -9.10 -2.78 8.89
N VAL A 58 -7.79 -2.84 9.18
CA VAL A 58 -7.21 -3.75 10.20
C VAL A 58 -7.89 -3.61 11.58
N PRO A 59 -8.06 -2.40 12.15
CA PRO A 59 -8.74 -2.23 13.43
C PRO A 59 -10.25 -2.43 13.30
N ALA A 60 -10.85 -1.99 12.19
CA ALA A 60 -12.29 -2.08 11.95
C ALA A 60 -12.76 -3.54 11.86
N LEU A 61 -11.90 -4.44 11.38
CA LEU A 61 -12.18 -5.89 11.32
C LEU A 61 -11.71 -6.65 12.58
N GLY A 62 -11.33 -5.95 13.64
CA GLY A 62 -10.92 -6.58 14.91
C GLY A 62 -9.61 -7.37 14.83
N VAL A 63 -8.78 -7.15 13.80
CA VAL A 63 -7.51 -7.87 13.64
C VAL A 63 -6.50 -7.39 14.68
N THR A 64 -6.08 -8.28 15.58
CA THR A 64 -5.26 -7.96 16.75
C THR A 64 -4.05 -8.89 16.88
N GLY A 65 -3.21 -8.62 17.90
CA GLY A 65 -2.05 -9.45 18.25
C GLY A 65 -1.07 -9.68 17.09
N ASN A 66 -0.59 -10.91 16.97
CA ASN A 66 0.40 -11.30 15.97
C ASN A 66 -0.11 -11.22 14.53
N VAL A 67 -1.41 -11.47 14.32
CA VAL A 67 -2.02 -11.40 12.97
C VAL A 67 -1.98 -9.96 12.45
N ARG A 68 -2.30 -8.99 13.30
CA ARG A 68 -2.17 -7.56 12.97
C ARG A 68 -0.73 -7.20 12.57
N THR A 69 0.24 -7.72 13.32
CA THR A 69 1.66 -7.50 13.03
C THR A 69 2.06 -8.11 11.70
N ALA A 70 1.64 -9.35 11.43
CA ALA A 70 1.90 -10.04 10.17
C ALA A 70 1.30 -9.29 8.98
N VAL A 71 0.01 -8.96 9.02
CA VAL A 71 -0.69 -8.21 7.96
C VAL A 71 0.00 -6.88 7.68
N THR A 72 0.33 -6.12 8.72
CA THR A 72 1.00 -4.81 8.61
C THR A 72 2.38 -4.99 7.97
N GLY A 73 3.19 -5.93 8.47
CA GLY A 73 4.55 -6.16 8.00
C GLY A 73 4.60 -6.66 6.56
N LEU A 74 3.80 -7.69 6.25
CA LEU A 74 3.69 -8.27 4.91
C LEU A 74 3.22 -7.24 3.89
N PHE A 75 2.23 -6.41 4.25
CA PHE A 75 1.72 -5.39 3.34
C PHE A 75 2.76 -4.29 3.09
N VAL A 76 3.40 -3.76 4.13
CA VAL A 76 4.43 -2.71 3.99
C VAL A 76 5.64 -3.23 3.21
N ALA A 77 6.10 -4.45 3.51
CA ALA A 77 7.19 -5.09 2.78
C ALA A 77 6.84 -5.26 1.30
N GLY A 78 5.64 -5.74 0.99
CA GLY A 78 5.16 -5.87 -0.39
C GLY A 78 4.98 -4.54 -1.12
N GLN A 79 4.43 -3.52 -0.43
CA GLN A 79 4.20 -2.17 -0.95
C GLN A 79 5.48 -1.54 -1.48
N TRP A 80 6.59 -1.69 -0.75
CA TRP A 80 7.89 -1.14 -1.15
C TRP A 80 8.71 -2.09 -2.01
N GLY A 81 8.58 -3.39 -1.79
CA GLY A 81 9.33 -4.42 -2.51
C GLY A 81 9.02 -4.42 -4.00
N ILE A 82 7.75 -4.40 -4.39
CA ILE A 82 7.34 -4.42 -5.81
C ILE A 82 7.88 -3.23 -6.62
N PRO A 83 7.63 -1.96 -6.25
CA PRO A 83 8.20 -0.82 -6.99
C PRO A 83 9.73 -0.79 -6.86
N GLY A 84 10.28 -1.20 -5.71
CA GLY A 84 11.72 -1.30 -5.50
C GLY A 84 12.41 -2.24 -6.50
N ILE A 85 11.85 -3.43 -6.77
CA ILE A 85 12.43 -4.35 -7.75
C ILE A 85 12.29 -3.85 -9.19
N VAL A 86 11.22 -3.12 -9.52
CA VAL A 86 11.06 -2.54 -10.87
C VAL A 86 12.14 -1.49 -11.08
N TRP A 87 12.37 -0.61 -10.11
CA TRP A 87 13.40 0.40 -10.20
C TRP A 87 14.81 -0.18 -10.18
N LEU A 88 15.12 -1.09 -9.26
CA LEU A 88 16.46 -1.67 -9.14
C LEU A 88 16.76 -2.70 -10.23
N GLY A 89 15.79 -3.55 -10.55
CA GLY A 89 15.92 -4.62 -11.54
C GLY A 89 15.96 -4.09 -12.97
N GLU A 90 14.94 -3.34 -13.37
CA GLU A 90 14.84 -2.83 -14.74
C GLU A 90 15.58 -1.50 -14.92
N GLY A 91 15.53 -0.61 -13.92
CA GLY A 91 16.17 0.71 -14.00
C GLY A 91 17.69 0.68 -13.79
N PHE A 92 18.19 -0.10 -12.82
CA PHE A 92 19.63 -0.22 -12.50
C PHE A 92 20.27 -1.51 -13.02
N GLY A 93 19.54 -2.35 -13.75
CA GLY A 93 20.06 -3.58 -14.37
C GLY A 93 20.30 -4.74 -13.40
N LEU A 94 19.78 -4.69 -12.18
CA LEU A 94 19.92 -5.75 -11.17
C LEU A 94 18.88 -6.87 -11.39
N THR A 95 18.90 -7.49 -12.57
CA THR A 95 17.87 -8.44 -13.04
C THR A 95 17.71 -9.66 -12.14
N PHE A 96 18.73 -10.03 -11.35
CA PHE A 96 18.65 -11.09 -10.35
C PHE A 96 17.62 -10.81 -9.23
N LEU A 97 17.17 -9.55 -9.07
CA LEU A 97 16.12 -9.17 -8.12
C LEU A 97 14.72 -9.46 -8.64
N MET A 98 14.52 -9.63 -9.96
CA MET A 98 13.20 -9.84 -10.55
C MET A 98 12.44 -11.06 -9.98
N PRO A 99 13.09 -12.23 -9.73
CA PRO A 99 12.43 -13.36 -9.07
C PRO A 99 11.93 -13.06 -7.66
N THR A 100 12.54 -12.10 -6.95
CA THR A 100 12.07 -11.69 -5.62
C THR A 100 10.71 -10.99 -5.68
N GLY A 101 10.24 -10.59 -6.86
CA GLY A 101 8.86 -10.12 -7.08
C GLY A 101 7.81 -11.12 -6.61
N PHE A 102 8.06 -12.43 -6.75
CA PHE A 102 7.15 -13.45 -6.21
C PHE A 102 7.08 -13.43 -4.68
N LEU A 103 8.19 -13.10 -4.01
CA LEU A 103 8.22 -12.97 -2.56
C LEU A 103 7.42 -11.75 -2.10
N TRP A 104 7.67 -10.58 -2.69
CA TRP A 104 6.96 -9.34 -2.33
C TRP A 104 5.48 -9.40 -2.70
N GLY A 105 5.16 -9.94 -3.87
CA GLY A 105 3.78 -10.18 -4.31
C GLY A 105 3.08 -11.21 -3.43
N GLY A 106 3.78 -12.30 -3.07
CA GLY A 106 3.29 -13.28 -2.10
C GLY A 106 2.96 -12.66 -0.75
N ALA A 107 3.79 -11.72 -0.27
CA ALA A 107 3.51 -11.00 0.97
C ALA A 107 2.21 -10.17 0.88
N LEU A 108 2.00 -9.46 -0.23
CA LEU A 108 0.74 -8.74 -0.49
C LEU A 108 -0.45 -9.69 -0.53
N ILE A 109 -0.35 -10.79 -1.28
CA ILE A 109 -1.41 -11.78 -1.44
C ILE A 109 -1.79 -12.37 -0.07
N VAL A 110 -0.82 -12.82 0.71
CA VAL A 110 -1.08 -13.39 2.05
C VAL A 110 -1.73 -12.35 2.96
N SER A 111 -1.24 -11.11 2.96
CA SER A 111 -1.84 -10.03 3.75
C SER A 111 -3.31 -9.78 3.37
N MET A 112 -3.60 -9.72 2.06
CA MET A 112 -4.96 -9.53 1.55
C MET A 112 -5.87 -10.73 1.85
N LEU A 113 -5.37 -11.96 1.74
CA LEU A 113 -6.13 -13.17 2.06
C LEU A 113 -6.48 -13.28 3.54
N ILE A 114 -5.57 -12.89 4.43
CA ILE A 114 -5.87 -12.81 5.87
C ILE A 114 -7.01 -11.80 6.09
N MET A 115 -6.92 -10.62 5.47
CA MET A 115 -7.93 -9.58 5.63
C MET A 115 -9.28 -9.98 5.03
N PHE A 116 -9.26 -10.69 3.90
CA PHE A 116 -10.44 -11.30 3.32
C PHE A 116 -11.09 -12.30 4.29
N TYR A 117 -10.31 -13.19 4.88
CA TYR A 117 -10.81 -14.14 5.88
C TYR A 117 -11.54 -13.43 7.03
N TYR A 118 -10.93 -12.39 7.62
CA TYR A 118 -11.56 -11.62 8.69
C TYR A 118 -12.80 -10.84 8.23
N SER A 119 -12.82 -10.37 6.98
CA SER A 119 -13.99 -9.66 6.43
C SER A 119 -15.22 -10.54 6.23
N VAL A 120 -15.01 -11.86 6.01
CA VAL A 120 -16.10 -12.80 5.72
C VAL A 120 -16.48 -13.63 6.96
N THR A 121 -15.55 -13.86 7.89
CA THR A 121 -15.77 -14.73 9.07
C THR A 121 -15.92 -13.97 10.40
N GLY A 122 -15.62 -12.66 10.41
CA GLY A 122 -15.78 -11.83 11.60
C GLY A 122 -17.25 -11.67 12.02
N PRO A 123 -17.57 -11.61 13.32
CA PRO A 123 -18.92 -11.30 13.79
C PRO A 123 -19.40 -9.96 13.24
N ALA A 124 -20.66 -9.88 12.78
CA ALA A 124 -21.24 -8.67 12.19
C ALA A 124 -21.12 -7.42 13.08
N ASP A 125 -21.06 -7.61 14.40
CA ASP A 125 -20.94 -6.53 15.40
C ASP A 125 -19.54 -5.89 15.47
N ALA A 126 -18.52 -6.51 14.87
CA ALA A 126 -17.18 -5.92 14.82
C ALA A 126 -17.10 -4.73 13.82
N ALA A 127 -18.00 -4.69 12.84
CA ALA A 127 -18.06 -3.66 11.81
C ALA A 127 -19.20 -2.66 12.08
N GLY A 128 -18.98 -1.70 12.99
CA GLY A 128 -19.74 -0.44 12.96
C GLY A 128 -20.85 -0.21 13.99
N GLY A 129 -20.72 -0.72 15.21
CA GLY A 129 -21.58 -0.34 16.34
C GLY A 129 -21.19 1.02 16.93
N GLY A 130 -21.65 2.10 16.31
CA GLY A 130 -21.52 3.46 16.87
C GLY A 130 -22.18 4.49 15.97
N SER A 131 -23.50 4.61 16.04
CA SER A 131 -24.22 5.77 15.51
C SER A 131 -23.57 7.04 16.06
N ALA A 132 -22.87 7.80 15.21
CA ALA A 132 -22.49 9.16 15.56
C ALA A 132 -23.78 9.96 15.73
N SER A 133 -24.24 10.15 16.96
CA SER A 133 -25.29 11.12 17.25
C SER A 133 -24.70 12.50 16.96
N PHE A 134 -24.98 13.02 15.77
CA PHE A 134 -24.74 14.42 15.49
C PHE A 134 -25.79 15.19 16.31
N ALA A 135 -25.39 15.70 17.48
CA ALA A 135 -26.20 16.70 18.17
C ALA A 135 -26.15 17.97 17.33
N PRO A 136 -27.29 18.52 16.86
CA PRO A 136 -27.29 19.85 16.25
C PRO A 136 -26.75 20.85 17.27
N GLY A 137 -25.78 21.67 16.86
CA GLY A 137 -25.34 22.80 17.68
C GLY A 137 -26.44 23.86 17.68
N ASP A 138 -26.94 24.20 18.86
CA ASP A 138 -27.82 25.33 19.07
C ASP A 138 -26.96 26.60 19.19
N ASP A 139 -26.72 27.27 18.06
CA ASP A 139 -26.24 28.66 17.98
C ASP A 139 -27.26 29.53 17.22
#